data_AF-A0A7C3LH67-F1
#
_entry.id   AF-A0A7C3LH67-F1
#
_cell.length_a   1.000
_cell.length_b   1.000
_cell.length_c   1.000
_cell.angle_alpha   90.00
_cell.angle_beta   90.00
_cell.angle_gamma   90.00
#
_symmetry.space_group_name_H-M   'P 1'
#
loop_
_entity.id
_entity.type
_entity.pdbx_description
1 polymer ?
#
loop_
_entity_poly.entity_id
_entity_poly.type
_entity_poly.pdbx_seq_one_letter_code
_entity_poly.pdbx_strand_id
1 'polypeptide(L)'
;MKYIDEYRDADLVQRTAAELRQTVTRPWAIMEICGGQTHAIMHFGLDQLLPPEIEMVHGPGCPVCVTPLEQIDKALAIAARPEVIFTSYGDMLRVPGSGRDLFSVRAAGGDVRVVYSPLDALKIAQENPDKQVVFFAIGFETTAPANAMSVVQAKALGVTNFSILVSHVCVPPAMHAILSAPDNRVQGFLAAGHVCAVMGYWEYPPIAKQYHVPIVVTGFEPLDILQGILLTVRQLEEGRAEVENGYGRA
;
A
#
# COMPACT_ATOMS: atom_id res chain seq x y z
N MET A 1 19.88 0.59 -10.42
CA MET A 1 19.71 0.78 -8.96
C MET A 1 20.76 -0.09 -8.29
N LYS A 2 21.54 0.44 -7.34
CA LYS A 2 22.52 -0.37 -6.60
C LYS A 2 21.77 -1.54 -5.92
N TYR A 3 22.31 -2.77 -5.96
CA TYR A 3 21.76 -4.01 -5.37
C TYR A 3 20.66 -4.79 -6.12
N ILE A 4 20.11 -4.33 -7.26
CA ILE A 4 19.06 -5.10 -7.97
C ILE A 4 19.54 -6.51 -8.38
N ASP A 5 20.77 -6.62 -8.88
CA ASP A 5 21.29 -7.89 -9.40
C ASP A 5 21.52 -8.91 -8.27
N GLU A 6 21.89 -8.45 -7.08
CA GLU A 6 22.16 -9.31 -5.91
C GLU A 6 20.87 -9.87 -5.29
N TYR A 7 19.79 -9.07 -5.23
CA TYR A 7 18.49 -9.52 -4.69
C TYR A 7 17.59 -10.20 -5.74
N ARG A 8 18.05 -10.27 -6.99
CA ARG A 8 17.47 -11.08 -8.07
C ARG A 8 18.34 -12.29 -8.45
N ASP A 9 19.39 -12.54 -7.67
CA ASP A 9 20.27 -13.69 -7.86
C ASP A 9 19.46 -14.99 -7.70
N ALA A 10 19.36 -15.73 -8.80
CA ALA A 10 18.57 -16.95 -8.86
C ALA A 10 19.10 -18.03 -7.91
N ASP A 11 20.42 -18.12 -7.70
CA ASP A 11 21.03 -19.12 -6.83
C ASP A 11 20.73 -18.82 -5.36
N LEU A 12 20.70 -17.54 -4.96
CA LEU A 12 20.29 -17.14 -3.62
C LEU A 12 18.80 -17.41 -3.40
N VAL A 13 17.94 -17.06 -4.36
CA VAL A 13 16.49 -17.33 -4.33
C VAL A 13 16.23 -18.84 -4.17
N GLN A 14 16.88 -19.69 -4.97
CA GLN A 14 16.71 -21.14 -4.88
C GLN A 14 17.21 -21.72 -3.56
N ARG A 15 18.34 -21.22 -3.04
CA ARG A 15 18.87 -21.63 -1.73
C ARG A 15 17.91 -21.26 -0.60
N THR A 16 17.37 -20.03 -0.59
CA THR A 16 16.39 -19.60 0.42
C THR A 16 15.09 -20.40 0.32
N ALA A 17 14.61 -20.71 -0.89
CA ALA A 17 13.44 -21.56 -1.08
C ALA A 17 13.68 -23.01 -0.59
N ALA A 18 14.89 -23.56 -0.82
CA ALA A 18 15.26 -24.88 -0.30
C ALA A 18 15.34 -24.90 1.23
N GLU A 19 15.88 -23.85 1.84
CA GLU A 19 15.93 -23.69 3.29
C GLU A 19 14.52 -23.53 3.88
N LEU A 20 13.65 -22.77 3.24
CA LEU A 20 12.25 -22.64 3.63
C LEU A 20 11.55 -24.00 3.65
N ARG A 21 11.73 -24.83 2.62
CA ARG A 21 11.20 -26.20 2.58
C ARG A 21 11.70 -27.10 3.71
N GLN A 22 12.92 -26.90 4.19
CA GLN A 22 13.47 -27.66 5.31
C GLN A 22 12.98 -27.14 6.68
N THR A 23 12.58 -25.87 6.74
CA THR A 23 12.18 -25.21 7.99
C THR A 23 10.71 -25.47 8.30
N VAL A 24 9.83 -25.48 7.29
CA VAL A 24 8.38 -25.64 7.49
C VAL A 24 8.05 -27.06 7.95
N THR A 25 7.37 -27.18 9.09
CA THR A 25 6.95 -28.47 9.66
C THR A 25 5.44 -28.69 9.61
N ARG A 26 4.66 -27.62 9.41
CA ARG A 26 3.20 -27.61 9.40
C ARG A 26 2.65 -26.45 8.56
N PRO A 27 1.34 -26.47 8.21
CA PRO A 27 0.75 -25.39 7.45
C PRO A 27 0.77 -24.04 8.16
N TRP A 28 1.08 -22.97 7.42
CA TRP A 28 1.08 -21.59 7.89
C TRP A 28 0.43 -20.65 6.89
N ALA A 29 -0.44 -19.76 7.37
CA ALA A 29 -1.02 -18.68 6.59
C ALA A 29 -0.31 -17.35 6.87
N ILE A 30 0.37 -16.80 5.87
CA ILE A 30 1.15 -15.56 5.97
C ILE A 30 0.54 -14.52 5.05
N MET A 31 0.28 -13.33 5.58
CA MET A 31 -0.32 -12.23 4.83
C MET A 31 0.72 -11.16 4.48
N GLU A 32 0.78 -10.76 3.22
CA GLU A 32 1.34 -9.46 2.85
C GLU A 32 0.22 -8.41 2.79
N ILE A 33 0.56 -7.16 3.12
CA ILE A 33 -0.39 -6.04 3.11
C ILE A 33 0.10 -4.90 2.23
N CYS A 34 0.60 -5.24 1.04
CA CYS A 34 1.10 -4.28 0.07
C CYS A 34 0.95 -4.78 -1.37
N GLY A 35 0.20 -4.04 -2.20
CA GLY A 35 0.04 -4.37 -3.62
C GLY A 35 1.36 -4.49 -4.39
N GLY A 36 2.42 -3.80 -3.97
CA GLY A 36 3.77 -3.97 -4.53
C GLY A 36 4.39 -5.33 -4.22
N GLN A 37 4.17 -5.85 -3.01
CA GLN A 37 4.59 -7.20 -2.61
C GLN A 37 3.73 -8.25 -3.31
N THR A 38 2.40 -8.07 -3.36
CA THR A 38 1.49 -8.90 -4.17
C THR A 38 2.00 -9.00 -5.62
N HIS A 39 2.26 -7.85 -6.25
CA HIS A 39 2.76 -7.78 -7.62
C HIS A 39 4.08 -8.51 -7.77
N ALA A 40 5.04 -8.31 -6.86
CA ALA A 40 6.33 -8.98 -6.92
C ALA A 40 6.20 -10.51 -6.77
N ILE A 41 5.39 -11.00 -5.84
CA ILE A 41 5.11 -12.43 -5.65
C ILE A 41 4.61 -13.03 -6.95
N MET A 42 3.61 -12.42 -7.58
CA MET A 42 3.01 -12.93 -8.82
C MET A 42 3.94 -12.78 -10.03
N HIS A 43 4.63 -11.64 -10.15
CA HIS A 43 5.50 -11.34 -11.28
C HIS A 43 6.70 -12.29 -11.35
N PHE A 44 7.28 -12.63 -10.19
CA PHE A 44 8.42 -13.54 -10.10
C PHE A 44 8.01 -15.00 -9.87
N GLY A 45 6.71 -15.30 -9.78
CA GLY A 45 6.19 -16.65 -9.54
C GLY A 45 6.67 -17.25 -8.21
N LEU A 46 6.82 -16.42 -7.17
CA LEU A 46 7.33 -16.89 -5.87
C LEU A 46 6.37 -17.87 -5.22
N ASP A 47 5.07 -17.71 -5.44
CA ASP A 47 4.00 -18.63 -5.02
C ASP A 47 4.25 -20.07 -5.48
N GLN A 48 4.82 -20.26 -6.67
CA GLN A 48 5.19 -21.58 -7.22
C GLN A 48 6.47 -22.15 -6.59
N LEU A 49 7.29 -21.32 -5.94
CA LEU A 49 8.51 -21.74 -5.25
C LEU A 49 8.25 -22.12 -3.79
N LEU A 50 7.13 -21.70 -3.21
CA LEU A 50 6.80 -21.97 -1.82
C LEU A 50 6.44 -23.46 -1.59
N PRO A 51 6.72 -24.00 -0.39
CA PRO A 51 6.16 -25.29 0.02
C PRO A 51 4.61 -25.22 0.04
N PRO A 52 3.89 -26.31 -0.28
CA PRO A 52 2.42 -26.33 -0.26
C PRO A 52 1.82 -26.06 1.13
N GLU A 53 2.61 -26.18 2.19
CA GLU A 53 2.23 -25.84 3.56
C GLU A 53 2.13 -24.32 3.80
N ILE A 54 2.72 -23.48 2.94
CA ILE A 54 2.66 -22.02 3.07
C ILE A 54 1.53 -21.46 2.21
N GLU A 55 0.46 -20.99 2.85
CA GLU A 55 -0.59 -20.20 2.21
C GLU A 55 -0.19 -18.72 2.25
N MET A 56 0.00 -18.11 1.08
CA MET A 56 0.10 -16.65 0.97
C MET A 56 -1.30 -16.04 0.89
N VAL A 57 -1.63 -15.20 1.86
CA VAL A 57 -2.87 -14.41 1.89
C VAL A 57 -2.56 -13.00 1.38
N HIS A 58 -3.32 -12.54 0.39
CA HIS A 58 -3.16 -11.19 -0.17
C HIS A 58 -4.08 -10.21 0.56
N GLY A 59 -3.48 -9.37 1.41
CA GLY A 59 -4.20 -8.43 2.24
C GLY A 59 -4.70 -7.19 1.49
N PRO A 60 -5.37 -6.26 2.20
CA PRO A 60 -5.91 -5.02 1.62
C PRO A 60 -4.81 -3.98 1.33
N GLY A 61 -3.79 -4.35 0.55
CA GLY A 61 -2.61 -3.54 0.26
C GLY A 61 -2.74 -2.57 -0.92
N CYS A 62 -3.95 -2.32 -1.42
CA CYS A 62 -4.23 -1.44 -2.56
C CYS A 62 -5.10 -0.25 -2.12
N PRO A 63 -4.55 0.97 -2.01
CA PRO A 63 -5.30 2.12 -1.48
C PRO A 63 -6.50 2.52 -2.36
N VAL A 64 -6.37 2.35 -3.69
CA VAL A 64 -7.46 2.53 -4.66
C VAL A 64 -8.62 1.58 -4.32
N CYS A 65 -8.30 0.30 -4.13
CA CYS A 65 -9.26 -0.77 -3.95
C CYS A 65 -10.03 -0.67 -2.63
N VAL A 66 -9.40 -0.10 -1.59
CA VAL A 66 -10.00 0.09 -0.26
C VAL A 66 -10.59 1.48 -0.06
N THR A 67 -10.58 2.34 -1.09
CA THR A 67 -11.18 3.67 -1.00
C THR A 67 -12.69 3.52 -0.73
N PRO A 68 -13.23 4.13 0.33
CA PRO A 68 -14.64 3.99 0.67
C PRO A 68 -15.55 4.50 -0.46
N LEU A 69 -16.65 3.79 -0.73
CA LEU A 69 -17.65 4.16 -1.73
C LEU A 69 -18.15 5.60 -1.53
N GLU A 70 -18.39 5.99 -0.27
CA GLU A 70 -18.79 7.36 0.08
C GLU A 70 -17.78 8.42 -0.39
N GLN A 71 -16.48 8.13 -0.32
CA GLN A 71 -15.43 9.05 -0.76
C GLN A 71 -15.39 9.15 -2.29
N ILE A 72 -15.61 8.04 -2.99
CA ILE A 72 -15.74 8.03 -4.45
C ILE A 72 -16.95 8.87 -4.87
N ASP A 73 -18.10 8.70 -4.23
CA ASP A 73 -19.31 9.47 -4.56
C ASP A 73 -19.12 10.97 -4.30
N LYS A 74 -18.42 11.35 -3.22
CA LYS A 74 -18.02 12.75 -2.96
C LYS A 74 -17.10 13.27 -4.07
N ALA A 75 -16.10 12.50 -4.49
CA ALA A 75 -15.22 12.86 -5.60
C ALA A 75 -16.01 13.11 -6.90
N LEU A 76 -16.95 12.23 -7.23
CA LEU A 76 -17.81 12.36 -8.42
C LEU A 76 -18.73 13.59 -8.36
N ALA A 77 -19.27 13.91 -7.19
CA ALA A 77 -20.10 15.09 -6.99
C ALA A 77 -19.28 16.38 -7.16
N ILE A 78 -18.06 16.42 -6.62
CA ILE A 78 -17.15 17.56 -6.75
C ILE A 78 -16.68 17.72 -8.20
N ALA A 79 -16.28 16.62 -8.85
CA ALA A 79 -15.78 16.63 -10.23
C ALA A 79 -16.82 17.05 -11.27
N ALA A 80 -18.11 16.93 -10.96
CA ALA A 80 -19.19 17.34 -11.86
C ALA A 80 -19.50 18.85 -11.81
N ARG A 81 -18.85 19.62 -10.93
CA ARG A 81 -19.07 21.06 -10.80
C ARG A 81 -18.31 21.83 -11.89
N PRO A 82 -18.96 22.75 -12.63
CA PRO A 82 -18.36 23.42 -13.79
C PRO A 82 -17.18 24.35 -13.45
N GLU A 83 -17.11 24.84 -12.22
CA GLU A 83 -16.03 25.69 -11.70
C GLU A 83 -14.84 24.90 -11.16
N VAL A 84 -14.91 23.57 -11.15
CA VAL A 84 -13.88 22.69 -10.58
C VAL A 84 -13.00 22.06 -11.65
N ILE A 85 -11.69 22.07 -11.43
CA ILE A 85 -10.74 21.14 -12.05
C ILE A 85 -10.47 20.04 -11.01
N PHE A 86 -10.92 18.83 -11.30
CA PHE A 86 -10.73 17.69 -10.41
C PHE A 86 -9.49 16.90 -10.84
N THR A 87 -8.59 16.66 -9.90
CA THR A 87 -7.32 15.97 -10.15
C THR A 87 -7.25 14.68 -9.34
N SER A 88 -6.77 13.62 -9.97
CA SER A 88 -6.63 12.30 -9.33
C SER A 88 -5.53 11.49 -10.00
N TYR A 89 -5.11 10.40 -9.36
CA TYR A 89 -4.28 9.38 -10.00
C TYR A 89 -5.05 8.66 -11.11
N GLY A 90 -4.32 8.13 -12.10
CA GLY A 90 -4.91 7.56 -13.32
C GLY A 90 -5.75 6.31 -13.08
N ASP A 91 -5.35 5.48 -12.11
CA ASP A 91 -6.06 4.27 -11.68
C ASP A 91 -7.45 4.58 -11.10
N MET A 92 -7.58 5.68 -10.36
CA MET A 92 -8.85 6.11 -9.76
C MET A 92 -9.92 6.52 -10.77
N LEU A 93 -9.57 6.81 -12.03
CA LEU A 93 -10.55 7.30 -13.01
C LEU A 93 -11.66 6.29 -13.31
N ARG A 94 -11.35 5.00 -13.22
CA ARG A 94 -12.25 3.89 -13.56
C ARG A 94 -12.87 3.21 -12.35
N VAL A 95 -12.61 3.71 -11.15
CA VAL A 95 -13.18 3.14 -9.93
C VAL A 95 -14.66 3.55 -9.86
N PRO A 96 -15.59 2.57 -9.81
CA PRO A 96 -17.01 2.86 -9.83
C PRO A 96 -17.46 3.47 -8.49
N GLY A 97 -18.20 4.57 -8.56
CA GLY A 97 -19.07 5.01 -7.48
C GLY A 97 -20.45 4.34 -7.56
N SER A 98 -21.42 4.88 -6.81
CA SER A 98 -22.77 4.31 -6.75
C SER A 98 -23.56 4.38 -8.07
N GLY A 99 -23.17 5.28 -8.98
CA GLY A 99 -23.88 5.45 -10.26
C GLY A 99 -23.01 5.72 -11.49
N ARG A 100 -21.75 6.13 -11.33
CA ARG A 100 -20.80 6.41 -12.43
C ARG A 100 -19.37 6.41 -11.90
N ASP A 101 -18.40 6.64 -12.78
CA ASP A 101 -16.99 6.83 -12.43
C ASP A 101 -16.46 8.21 -12.90
N LEU A 102 -15.23 8.56 -12.53
CA LEU A 102 -14.61 9.83 -12.88
C LEU A 102 -14.36 9.94 -14.39
N PHE A 103 -14.10 8.81 -15.06
CA PHE A 103 -13.97 8.74 -16.52
C PHE A 103 -15.28 9.17 -17.21
N SER A 104 -16.43 8.75 -16.71
CA SER A 104 -17.75 9.13 -17.21
C SER A 104 -18.05 10.60 -16.93
N VAL A 105 -17.64 11.14 -15.78
CA VAL A 105 -17.74 12.59 -15.49
C VAL A 105 -16.94 13.40 -16.50
N ARG A 106 -15.71 12.96 -16.82
CA ARG A 106 -14.88 13.57 -17.87
C ARG A 106 -15.55 13.52 -19.24
N ALA A 107 -16.12 12.37 -19.61
CA ALA A 107 -16.82 12.21 -20.87
C ALA A 107 -18.07 13.10 -20.98
N ALA A 108 -18.71 13.42 -19.86
CA ALA A 108 -19.85 14.33 -19.77
C ALA A 108 -19.45 15.82 -19.73
N GLY A 109 -18.17 16.16 -19.90
CA GLY A 109 -17.68 17.55 -19.95
C GLY A 109 -17.10 18.10 -18.65
N GLY A 110 -16.99 17.29 -17.59
CA GLY A 110 -16.26 17.68 -16.38
C GLY A 110 -14.75 17.78 -16.63
N ASP A 111 -14.08 18.75 -16.01
CA ASP A 111 -12.63 18.92 -16.13
C ASP A 111 -11.91 18.00 -15.13
N VAL A 112 -11.70 16.74 -15.52
CA VAL A 112 -10.97 15.74 -14.75
C VAL A 112 -9.59 15.52 -15.36
N ARG A 113 -8.53 15.78 -14.59
CA ARG A 113 -7.13 15.67 -15.02
C ARG A 113 -6.39 14.61 -14.22
N VAL A 114 -5.56 13.83 -14.92
CA VAL A 114 -4.67 12.86 -14.28
C VAL A 114 -3.40 13.56 -13.83
N VAL A 115 -2.98 13.31 -12.60
CA VAL A 115 -1.72 13.80 -12.04
C VAL A 115 -0.88 12.63 -11.51
N TYR A 116 0.44 12.81 -11.45
CA TYR A 116 1.36 11.82 -10.88
C TYR A 116 1.80 12.18 -9.47
N SER A 117 1.63 13.44 -9.08
CA SER A 117 1.91 13.92 -7.74
C SER A 117 0.88 14.97 -7.29
N PRO A 118 0.71 15.16 -5.97
CA PRO A 118 -0.11 16.25 -5.44
C PRO A 118 0.47 17.64 -5.75
N LEU A 119 1.76 17.74 -6.07
CA LEU A 119 2.39 19.00 -6.50
C LEU A 119 2.00 19.40 -7.93
N ASP A 120 1.72 18.43 -8.80
CA ASP A 120 1.17 18.72 -10.14
C ASP A 120 -0.22 19.36 -10.02
N ALA A 121 -1.05 18.87 -9.09
CA ALA A 121 -2.36 19.46 -8.81
C ALA A 121 -2.22 20.89 -8.26
N LEU A 122 -1.26 21.14 -7.37
CA LEU A 122 -0.95 22.49 -6.89
C LEU A 122 -0.53 23.42 -8.05
N LYS A 123 0.33 22.94 -8.95
CA LYS A 123 0.74 23.70 -10.13
C LYS A 123 -0.46 24.05 -11.01
N ILE A 124 -1.38 23.10 -11.23
CA ILE A 124 -2.64 23.36 -11.96
C ILE A 124 -3.45 24.46 -11.26
N ALA A 125 -3.49 24.49 -9.92
CA ALA A 125 -4.17 25.56 -9.18
C ALA A 125 -3.56 26.95 -9.42
N GLN A 126 -2.23 27.05 -9.46
CA GLN A 126 -1.53 28.31 -9.77
C GLN A 126 -1.79 28.80 -11.19
N GLU A 127 -1.90 27.86 -12.14
CA GLU A 127 -2.13 28.17 -13.56
C GLU A 127 -3.60 28.50 -13.88
N ASN A 128 -4.54 28.20 -12.98
CA ASN A 128 -5.98 28.36 -13.19
C ASN A 128 -6.63 29.10 -11.99
N PRO A 129 -6.27 30.38 -11.72
CA PRO A 129 -6.70 31.10 -10.53
C PRO A 129 -8.21 31.37 -10.45
N ASP A 130 -8.91 31.28 -11.56
CA ASP A 130 -10.37 31.44 -11.70
C ASP A 130 -11.16 30.14 -11.43
N LYS A 131 -10.46 29.01 -11.27
CA LYS A 131 -11.05 27.69 -11.01
C LYS A 131 -10.72 27.18 -9.62
N GLN A 132 -11.59 26.35 -9.06
CA GLN A 132 -11.29 25.57 -7.87
C GLN A 132 -10.58 24.28 -8.28
N VAL A 133 -9.39 24.02 -7.75
CA VAL A 133 -8.65 22.79 -8.03
C VAL A 133 -8.73 21.87 -6.82
N VAL A 134 -9.31 20.69 -7.03
CA VAL A 134 -9.46 19.68 -5.98
C VAL A 134 -8.63 18.46 -6.33
N PHE A 135 -7.76 18.03 -5.42
CA PHE A 135 -7.00 16.79 -5.57
C PHE A 135 -7.56 15.67 -4.71
N PHE A 136 -7.84 14.52 -5.31
CA PHE A 136 -8.29 13.34 -4.59
C PHE A 136 -7.11 12.60 -3.94
N ALA A 137 -6.86 12.91 -2.67
CA ALA A 137 -5.74 12.41 -1.90
C ALA A 137 -6.06 11.03 -1.31
N ILE A 138 -5.87 9.99 -2.13
CA ILE A 138 -5.86 8.59 -1.70
C ILE A 138 -4.45 8.11 -1.33
N GLY A 139 -4.37 6.97 -0.66
CA GLY A 139 -3.12 6.27 -0.39
C GLY A 139 -2.97 5.85 1.05
N PHE A 140 -1.83 5.21 1.31
CA PHE A 140 -1.41 4.83 2.66
C PHE A 140 -0.42 5.84 3.23
N GLU A 141 0.30 5.45 4.28
CA GLU A 141 1.32 6.27 4.93
C GLU A 141 2.38 6.76 3.94
N THR A 142 2.67 5.99 2.89
CA THR A 142 3.65 6.37 1.85
C THR A 142 3.28 7.61 1.05
N THR A 143 1.98 7.87 0.83
CA THR A 143 1.54 9.04 0.06
C THR A 143 1.20 10.23 0.95
N ALA A 144 0.92 10.00 2.24
CA ALA A 144 0.51 11.03 3.19
C ALA A 144 1.50 12.21 3.27
N PRO A 145 2.84 12.03 3.33
CA PRO A 145 3.79 13.14 3.36
C PRO A 145 3.69 14.07 2.14
N ALA A 146 3.67 13.51 0.93
CA ALA A 146 3.59 14.32 -0.29
C ALA A 146 2.27 15.11 -0.35
N ASN A 147 1.17 14.49 0.08
CA ASN A 147 -0.15 15.12 0.13
C ASN A 147 -0.21 16.24 1.18
N ALA A 148 0.40 16.04 2.34
CA ALA A 148 0.50 17.10 3.35
C ALA A 148 1.40 18.25 2.85
N MET A 149 2.52 17.92 2.20
CA MET A 149 3.46 18.90 1.65
C MET A 149 2.82 19.80 0.58
N SER A 150 1.92 19.29 -0.26
CA SER A 150 1.23 20.14 -1.24
C SER A 150 0.34 21.19 -0.56
N VAL A 151 -0.32 20.87 0.54
CA VAL A 151 -1.12 21.83 1.32
C VAL A 151 -0.23 22.86 2.01
N VAL A 152 0.89 22.43 2.60
CA VAL A 152 1.87 23.34 3.22
C VAL A 152 2.43 24.31 2.17
N GLN A 153 2.78 23.78 1.00
CA GLN A 153 3.30 24.58 -0.11
C GLN A 153 2.25 25.55 -0.66
N ALA A 154 1.00 25.12 -0.81
CA ALA A 154 -0.11 25.98 -1.22
C ALA A 154 -0.25 27.18 -0.28
N LYS A 155 -0.21 26.93 1.04
CA LYS A 155 -0.24 27.99 2.06
C LYS A 155 0.96 28.93 1.94
N ALA A 156 2.17 28.40 1.79
CA ALA A 156 3.38 29.21 1.67
C ALA A 156 3.39 30.10 0.42
N LEU A 157 2.79 29.63 -0.67
CA LEU A 157 2.66 30.35 -1.93
C LEU A 157 1.42 31.25 -2.02
N GLY A 158 0.56 31.26 -1.00
CA GLY A 158 -0.69 32.04 -1.00
C GLY A 158 -1.74 31.54 -2.01
N VAL A 159 -1.70 30.26 -2.39
CA VAL A 159 -2.65 29.65 -3.32
C VAL A 159 -3.95 29.33 -2.58
N THR A 160 -5.02 30.06 -2.89
CA THR A 160 -6.30 29.98 -2.16
C THR A 160 -7.37 29.12 -2.84
N ASN A 161 -7.11 28.66 -4.07
CA ASN A 161 -8.05 27.87 -4.88
C ASN A 161 -7.65 26.38 -4.95
N PHE A 162 -6.75 25.92 -4.08
CA PHE A 162 -6.31 24.52 -4.00
C PHE A 162 -6.94 23.84 -2.77
N SER A 163 -7.53 22.67 -2.96
CA SER A 163 -8.11 21.85 -1.91
C SER A 163 -7.77 20.37 -2.12
N ILE A 164 -7.78 19.59 -1.04
CA ILE A 164 -7.62 18.14 -1.11
C ILE A 164 -8.85 17.44 -0.54
N LEU A 165 -9.35 16.42 -1.24
CA LEU A 165 -10.32 15.47 -0.70
C LEU A 165 -9.54 14.30 -0.12
N VAL A 166 -9.54 14.18 1.21
CA VAL A 166 -8.72 13.19 1.93
C VAL A 166 -9.44 11.85 2.02
N SER A 167 -8.77 10.80 1.56
CA SER A 167 -9.18 9.40 1.72
C SER A 167 -7.96 8.50 1.96
N HIS A 168 -7.11 8.90 2.90
CA HIS A 168 -6.00 8.07 3.36
C HIS A 168 -6.50 6.93 4.25
N VAL A 169 -5.78 5.82 4.19
CA VAL A 169 -6.01 4.63 5.02
C VAL A 169 -4.69 4.27 5.71
N CYS A 170 -4.76 3.73 6.92
CA CYS A 170 -3.58 3.28 7.65
C CYS A 170 -3.52 1.75 7.70
N VAL A 171 -2.31 1.20 7.56
CA VAL A 171 -2.03 -0.24 7.59
C VAL A 171 -2.22 -0.83 9.00
N PRO A 172 -1.68 -0.25 10.10
CA PRO A 172 -1.83 -0.86 11.43
C PRO A 172 -3.30 -1.05 11.87
N PRO A 173 -4.23 -0.09 11.66
CA PRO A 173 -5.65 -0.32 11.92
C PRO A 173 -6.27 -1.44 11.08
N ALA A 174 -5.86 -1.58 9.82
CA ALA A 174 -6.32 -2.70 8.98
C ALA A 174 -5.83 -4.05 9.53
N MET A 175 -4.59 -4.12 10.03
CA MET A 175 -4.07 -5.32 10.70
C MET A 175 -4.86 -5.66 11.95
N HIS A 176 -5.18 -4.67 12.81
CA HIS A 176 -6.06 -4.87 13.96
C HIS A 176 -7.43 -5.43 13.56
N ALA A 177 -8.05 -4.88 12.51
CA ALA A 177 -9.36 -5.34 12.03
C ALA A 177 -9.30 -6.80 11.56
N ILE A 178 -8.28 -7.18 10.80
CA ILE A 178 -8.06 -8.56 10.34
C ILE A 178 -7.83 -9.49 11.53
N LEU A 179 -6.88 -9.15 12.41
CA LEU A 179 -6.46 -10.01 13.53
C LEU A 179 -7.54 -10.19 14.61
N SER A 180 -8.44 -9.22 14.74
CA SER A 180 -9.58 -9.29 15.68
C SER A 180 -10.81 -10.00 15.11
N ALA A 181 -10.82 -10.33 13.81
CA ALA A 181 -11.95 -11.00 13.18
C ALA A 181 -12.08 -12.44 13.72
N PRO A 182 -13.30 -12.91 14.10
CA PRO A 182 -13.51 -14.25 14.65
C PRO A 182 -13.07 -15.39 13.73
N ASP A 183 -13.08 -15.16 12.43
CA ASP A 183 -12.72 -16.10 11.36
C ASP A 183 -11.32 -15.84 10.79
N ASN A 184 -10.50 -15.02 11.47
CA ASN A 184 -9.13 -14.76 11.07
C ASN A 184 -8.31 -16.06 11.00
N ARG A 185 -7.63 -16.26 9.87
CA ARG A 185 -6.69 -17.38 9.65
C ARG A 185 -5.24 -16.92 9.58
N VAL A 186 -4.96 -15.62 9.52
CA VAL A 186 -3.60 -15.08 9.35
C VAL A 186 -2.77 -15.33 10.60
N GLN A 187 -1.59 -15.92 10.40
CA GLN A 187 -0.66 -16.30 11.46
C GLN A 187 0.64 -15.51 11.44
N GLY A 188 0.98 -14.85 10.32
CA GLY A 188 2.17 -13.99 10.19
C GLY A 188 1.93 -12.87 9.19
N PHE A 189 2.64 -11.76 9.33
CA PHE A 189 2.59 -10.65 8.37
C PHE A 189 3.94 -10.33 7.73
N LEU A 190 3.89 -10.03 6.44
CA LEU A 190 4.94 -9.31 5.73
C LEU A 190 4.55 -7.83 5.68
N ALA A 191 5.26 -7.00 6.46
CA ALA A 191 5.06 -5.57 6.47
C ALA A 191 5.75 -4.90 5.27
N ALA A 192 5.11 -3.86 4.75
CA ALA A 192 5.56 -3.15 3.56
C ALA A 192 6.77 -2.27 3.86
N GLY A 193 7.93 -2.55 3.25
CA GLY A 193 9.15 -1.77 3.44
C GLY A 193 8.97 -0.27 3.17
N HIS A 194 8.23 0.12 2.12
CA HIS A 194 7.98 1.53 1.83
C HIS A 194 7.14 2.24 2.90
N VAL A 195 6.14 1.56 3.48
CA VAL A 195 5.36 2.11 4.61
C VAL A 195 6.29 2.29 5.81
N CYS A 196 7.08 1.27 6.11
CA CYS A 196 8.05 1.29 7.21
C CYS A 196 9.13 2.36 7.05
N ALA A 197 9.55 2.67 5.82
CA ALA A 197 10.50 3.75 5.56
C ALA A 197 9.94 5.14 5.91
N VAL A 198 8.60 5.30 5.88
CA VAL A 198 7.94 6.57 6.23
C VAL A 198 7.58 6.64 7.70
N MET A 199 6.88 5.65 8.23
CA MET A 199 6.38 5.68 9.60
C MET A 199 7.30 4.94 10.60
N GLY A 200 8.32 4.22 10.16
CA GLY A 200 9.02 3.23 10.98
C GLY A 200 8.14 1.97 11.18
N TYR A 201 8.50 1.14 12.17
CA TYR A 201 7.72 -0.04 12.54
C TYR A 201 7.26 -0.01 14.00
N TRP A 202 7.23 1.16 14.65
CA TRP A 202 6.95 1.30 16.09
C TRP A 202 5.52 0.90 16.49
N GLU A 203 4.57 0.91 15.56
CA GLU A 203 3.19 0.44 15.80
C GLU A 203 3.04 -1.08 15.71
N TYR A 204 4.01 -1.80 15.14
CA TYR A 204 3.92 -3.24 14.95
C TYR A 204 4.22 -4.05 16.22
N PRO A 205 5.20 -3.72 17.09
CA PRO A 205 5.46 -4.51 18.31
C PRO A 205 4.26 -4.64 19.24
N PRO A 206 3.44 -3.58 19.49
CA PRO A 206 2.19 -3.73 20.22
C PRO A 206 1.21 -4.72 19.56
N ILE A 207 1.08 -4.68 18.23
CA ILE A 207 0.22 -5.60 17.47
C ILE A 207 0.71 -7.04 17.60
N ALA A 208 2.00 -7.28 17.32
CA ALA A 208 2.61 -8.60 17.41
C ALA A 208 2.42 -9.21 18.80
N LYS A 209 2.62 -8.40 19.85
CA LYS A 209 2.40 -8.81 21.25
C LYS A 209 0.94 -9.10 21.57
N GLN A 210 0.02 -8.24 21.13
CA GLN A 210 -1.40 -8.35 21.45
C GLN A 210 -2.03 -9.60 20.81
N TYR A 211 -1.72 -9.88 19.55
CA TYR A 211 -2.33 -10.98 18.80
C TYR A 211 -1.44 -12.22 18.71
N HIS A 212 -0.21 -12.16 19.26
CA HIS A 212 0.77 -13.23 19.20
C HIS A 212 1.05 -13.68 17.76
N VAL A 213 1.32 -12.71 16.88
CA VAL A 213 1.57 -12.90 15.45
C VAL A 213 2.87 -12.21 15.04
N PRO A 214 3.87 -12.91 14.47
CA PRO A 214 5.09 -12.28 13.98
C PRO A 214 4.81 -11.33 12.80
N ILE A 215 5.56 -10.23 12.76
CA ILE A 215 5.48 -9.23 11.69
C ILE A 215 6.89 -8.96 11.18
N VAL A 216 7.17 -9.32 9.93
CA VAL A 216 8.49 -9.14 9.33
C VAL A 216 8.43 -8.04 8.28
N VAL A 217 9.23 -6.99 8.45
CA VAL A 217 9.39 -5.95 7.42
C VAL A 217 10.19 -6.53 6.27
N THR A 218 9.66 -6.44 5.06
CA THR A 218 10.34 -6.91 3.85
C THR A 218 10.28 -5.89 2.71
N GLY A 219 11.19 -6.06 1.76
CA GLY A 219 11.27 -5.29 0.53
C GLY A 219 10.30 -5.78 -0.54
N PHE A 220 10.73 -5.65 -1.79
CA PHE A 220 9.92 -5.89 -2.98
C PHE A 220 10.64 -6.74 -4.03
N GLU A 221 11.92 -7.06 -3.81
CA GLU A 221 12.68 -7.95 -4.67
C GLU A 221 12.44 -9.42 -4.25
N PRO A 222 12.61 -10.39 -5.15
CA PRO A 222 12.22 -11.78 -4.87
C PRO A 222 12.95 -12.37 -3.67
N LEU A 223 14.24 -12.06 -3.52
CA LEU A 223 15.01 -12.49 -2.36
C LEU A 223 14.54 -11.83 -1.06
N ASP A 224 14.15 -10.55 -1.08
CA ASP A 224 13.62 -9.87 0.11
C ASP A 224 12.37 -10.58 0.63
N ILE A 225 11.45 -10.88 -0.28
CA ILE A 225 10.15 -11.47 0.05
C ILE A 225 10.36 -12.89 0.58
N LEU A 226 11.18 -13.71 -0.09
CA LEU A 226 11.49 -15.06 0.39
C LEU A 226 12.21 -15.07 1.75
N GLN A 227 13.14 -14.14 1.97
CA GLN A 227 13.79 -13.99 3.27
C GLN A 227 12.78 -13.56 4.34
N GLY A 228 11.87 -12.63 4.01
CA GLY A 228 10.80 -12.21 4.91
C GLY A 228 9.89 -13.38 5.30
N ILE A 229 9.51 -14.22 4.33
CA ILE A 229 8.74 -15.44 4.56
C ILE A 229 9.52 -16.41 5.45
N LEU A 230 10.79 -16.67 5.16
CA LEU A 230 11.64 -17.56 5.94
C LEU A 230 11.78 -17.10 7.41
N LEU A 231 12.02 -15.81 7.63
CA LEU A 231 12.08 -15.23 8.98
C LEU A 231 10.74 -15.39 9.71
N THR A 232 9.63 -15.13 9.01
CA THR A 232 8.28 -15.31 9.57
C THR A 232 8.04 -16.76 9.98
N VAL A 233 8.35 -17.71 9.09
CA VAL A 233 8.20 -19.15 9.35
C VAL A 233 9.06 -19.60 10.52
N ARG A 234 10.33 -19.18 10.61
CA ARG A 234 11.19 -19.54 11.74
C ARG A 234 10.58 -19.10 13.07
N GLN A 235 10.05 -17.87 13.14
CA GLN A 235 9.35 -17.42 14.35
C GLN A 235 8.12 -18.29 14.65
N LEU A 236 7.33 -18.65 13.64
CA LEU A 236 6.16 -19.51 13.81
C LEU A 236 6.51 -20.93 14.29
N GLU A 237 7.59 -21.52 13.76
CA GLU A 237 8.10 -22.82 14.20
C GLU A 237 8.65 -22.77 15.64
N GLU A 238 9.29 -21.66 16.01
CA GLU A 238 9.84 -21.42 17.35
C GLU A 238 8.78 -20.96 18.38
N GLY A 239 7.56 -20.65 17.96
CA GLY A 239 6.52 -20.06 18.82
C GLY A 239 6.81 -18.62 19.26
N ARG A 240 7.63 -17.89 18.48
CA ARG A 240 7.90 -16.46 18.67
C ARG A 240 6.89 -15.61 17.88
N ALA A 241 6.66 -14.40 18.37
CA ALA A 241 5.78 -13.41 17.77
C ALA A 241 6.39 -12.01 17.95
N GLU A 242 7.50 -11.77 17.26
CA GLU A 242 8.26 -10.53 17.34
C GLU A 242 8.17 -9.74 16.02
N VAL A 243 8.61 -8.49 16.08
CA VAL A 243 8.79 -7.66 14.88
C VAL A 243 10.25 -7.71 14.48
N GLU A 244 10.51 -8.12 13.26
CA GLU A 244 11.87 -8.24 12.72
C GLU A 244 12.01 -7.41 11.44
N ASN A 245 13.13 -6.69 11.31
CA ASN A 245 13.43 -5.94 10.11
C ASN A 245 14.27 -6.76 9.13
N GLY A 246 13.59 -7.45 8.20
CA GLY A 246 14.24 -8.14 7.08
C GLY A 246 14.65 -7.19 5.94
N TYR A 247 14.37 -5.89 6.04
CA TYR A 247 14.63 -4.88 5.01
C TYR A 247 15.67 -3.85 5.46
N GLY A 248 16.77 -4.29 6.07
CA GLY A 248 17.75 -3.42 6.74
C GLY A 248 18.50 -2.38 5.89
N ARG A 249 18.24 -2.28 4.58
CA ARG A 249 18.90 -1.33 3.66
C ARG A 249 18.11 -0.03 3.41
N ALA A 250 16.87 0.07 3.89
CA ALA A 250 16.02 1.24 3.71
C ALA A 250 15.27 1.58 5.01
#